data_AF-A0A1I5U3B0-F1
#
_entry.id   AF-A0A1I5U3B0-F1
#
_cell.length_a   1.000
_cell.length_b   1.000
_cell.length_c   1.000
_cell.angle_alpha   90.00
_cell.angle_beta   90.00
_cell.angle_gamma   90.00
#
_symmetry.space_group_name_H-M   'P 1'
#
loop_
_entity.id
_entity.type
_entity.pdbx_description
1 polymer ?
#
loop_
_entity_poly.entity_id
_entity_poly.type
_entity_poly.pdbx_seq_one_letter_code
_entity_poly.pdbx_strand_id
1 'polypeptide(L)'
;MSEIVLGTLLLTALLILLTLAVLAARSVLTPMKPAKLTVNDDTAFDVHTNEKLLAALHENDVLVPSACAGAGTCGLCRVRVVEGGMDAQPTELARLSKADLREGMHLACQVIIRNDMKVEVPEGLLGAETFMCTVATTRFLTPLIREIVLQMPRDRRPDIVAGSFVQLTARPFALSFSSLDVPDRYADAWGHLRPLHVATDEPVTRAYSISDRPEDIEAGRIVLNIRLALPSPDVAGAPPGVVSSWLFSLKQGDQVETSGPFGSVRVQDTDREMVFIGGGVGMAPLRAMIHEQLQRVGSDRKMTFWYGARSRAELFYADEFDALAEKHPNFDWTVVLSAPAPGDDWQGETGFVHAVAWEKHLKEHPAPEECEYYLCGPPLMIQAVLAMLEDAGVERDRIFNDDFGV
;
A
#
# COMPACT_ATOMS: atom_id res chain seq x y z
N MET A 1 51.91 -18.20 22.49
CA MET A 1 51.08 -16.99 22.30
C MET A 1 51.53 -16.16 21.11
N SER A 2 52.82 -15.85 20.95
CA SER A 2 53.35 -15.10 19.78
C SER A 2 53.05 -15.77 18.43
N GLU A 3 53.21 -17.09 18.30
CA GLU A 3 52.95 -17.81 17.04
C GLU A 3 51.48 -17.76 16.62
N ILE A 4 50.56 -17.87 17.58
CA ILE A 4 49.11 -17.77 17.33
C ILE A 4 48.75 -16.34 16.89
N VAL A 5 49.30 -15.33 17.57
CA VAL A 5 49.07 -13.92 17.20
C VAL A 5 49.63 -13.62 15.80
N LEU A 6 50.84 -14.09 15.49
CA LEU A 6 51.48 -13.89 14.20
C LEU A 6 50.72 -14.62 13.08
N GLY A 7 50.27 -15.86 13.32
CA GLY A 7 49.45 -16.61 12.37
C GLY A 7 48.12 -15.94 12.07
N THR A 8 47.42 -15.46 13.10
CA THR A 8 46.16 -14.72 12.94
C THR A 8 46.35 -13.39 12.20
N LEU A 9 47.42 -12.65 12.48
CA LEU A 9 47.75 -11.41 11.77
C LEU A 9 48.07 -11.66 10.30
N LEU A 10 48.85 -12.70 9.99
CA LEU A 10 49.19 -13.07 8.62
C LEU A 10 47.94 -13.47 7.82
N LEU A 11 47.07 -14.30 8.41
CA LEU A 11 45.83 -14.72 7.77
C LEU A 11 44.88 -13.52 7.53
N THR A 12 44.74 -12.65 8.53
CA THR A 12 43.92 -11.43 8.41
C THR A 12 44.47 -10.51 7.33
N ALA A 13 45.78 -10.31 7.28
CA ALA A 13 46.43 -9.50 6.24
C ALA A 13 46.23 -10.11 4.84
N LEU A 14 46.34 -11.43 4.69
CA LEU A 14 46.08 -12.11 3.43
C LEU A 14 44.63 -11.94 2.98
N LEU A 15 43.65 -12.07 3.89
CA LEU A 15 42.23 -11.88 3.61
C LEU A 15 41.93 -10.42 3.22
N ILE A 16 42.50 -9.45 3.91
CA ILE A 16 42.38 -8.03 3.55
C ILE A 16 42.96 -7.78 2.17
N LEU A 17 44.15 -8.32 1.88
CA LEU A 17 44.84 -8.10 0.60
C LEU A 17 44.07 -8.76 -0.56
N LEU A 18 43.53 -9.97 -0.36
CA LEU A 18 42.65 -10.61 -1.33
C LEU A 18 41.35 -9.80 -1.53
N THR A 19 40.75 -9.30 -0.46
CA THR A 19 39.53 -8.46 -0.54
C THR A 19 39.80 -7.18 -1.32
N LEU A 20 40.91 -6.49 -1.04
CA LEU A 20 41.33 -5.29 -1.78
C LEU A 20 41.61 -5.60 -3.25
N ALA A 21 42.25 -6.73 -3.55
CA ALA A 21 42.50 -7.15 -4.93
C ALA A 21 41.18 -7.43 -5.69
N VAL A 22 40.20 -8.06 -5.05
CA VAL A 22 38.87 -8.28 -5.63
C VAL A 22 38.13 -6.96 -5.83
N LEU A 23 38.17 -6.04 -4.87
CA LEU A 23 37.55 -4.71 -5.00
C LEU A 23 38.20 -3.89 -6.13
N ALA A 24 39.52 -3.94 -6.27
CA ALA A 24 40.25 -3.29 -7.36
C ALA A 24 39.96 -3.92 -8.72
N ALA A 25 39.89 -5.25 -8.80
CA ALA A 25 39.48 -5.93 -10.02
C ALA A 25 38.05 -5.55 -10.43
N ARG A 26 37.13 -5.49 -9.46
CA ARG A 26 35.75 -5.06 -9.70
C ARG A 26 35.67 -3.61 -10.18
N SER A 27 36.40 -2.67 -9.57
CA SER A 27 36.38 -1.27 -9.99
C SER A 27 36.91 -1.04 -11.41
N VAL A 28 37.83 -1.91 -11.87
CA VAL A 28 38.37 -1.86 -13.24
C VAL A 28 37.44 -2.58 -14.24
N LEU A 29 36.82 -3.69 -13.85
CA LEU A 29 35.99 -4.51 -14.76
C LEU A 29 34.54 -4.02 -14.89
N THR A 30 33.99 -3.37 -13.87
CA THR A 30 32.62 -2.80 -13.87
C THR A 30 32.62 -1.34 -13.38
N PRO A 31 33.32 -0.43 -14.08
CA PRO A 31 33.36 0.97 -13.69
C PRO A 31 31.96 1.60 -13.82
N MET A 32 31.56 2.37 -12.81
CA MET A 32 30.41 3.27 -12.91
C MET A 32 30.78 4.35 -13.92
N LYS A 33 30.11 4.34 -15.07
CA LYS A 33 30.25 5.36 -16.11
C LYS A 33 29.14 6.39 -15.92
N PRO A 34 29.40 7.67 -16.21
CA PRO A 34 28.34 8.65 -16.29
C PRO A 34 27.37 8.25 -17.41
N ALA A 35 26.08 8.41 -17.15
CA ALA A 35 24.99 8.22 -18.08
C ALA A 35 23.96 9.34 -17.87
N LYS A 36 23.13 9.59 -18.87
CA LYS A 36 22.04 10.56 -18.77
C LYS A 36 20.69 9.86 -18.62
N LEU A 37 19.92 10.27 -17.63
CA LEU A 37 18.53 9.85 -17.45
C LEU A 37 17.61 11.02 -17.83
N THR A 38 16.83 10.85 -18.88
CA THR A 38 15.82 11.84 -19.29
C THR A 38 14.44 11.38 -18.84
N VAL A 39 13.70 12.24 -18.13
CA VAL A 39 12.35 12.00 -17.63
C VAL A 39 11.36 12.92 -18.36
N ASN A 40 10.31 12.34 -18.96
CA ASN A 40 9.22 13.05 -19.65
C ASN A 40 9.65 14.05 -20.74
N ASP A 41 10.78 13.81 -21.41
CA ASP A 41 11.36 14.73 -22.42
C ASP A 41 11.74 16.14 -21.94
N ASP A 42 11.49 16.47 -20.68
CA ASP A 42 11.65 17.81 -20.12
C ASP A 42 12.86 17.92 -19.19
N THR A 43 13.09 16.91 -18.34
CA THR A 43 14.15 16.93 -17.32
C THR A 43 15.21 15.88 -17.59
N ALA A 44 16.48 16.26 -17.47
CA ALA A 44 17.61 15.37 -17.65
C ALA A 44 18.54 15.42 -16.43
N PHE A 45 18.88 14.25 -15.92
CA PHE A 45 19.72 14.07 -14.73
C PHE A 45 21.01 13.34 -15.10
N ASP A 46 22.12 13.78 -14.50
CA ASP A 46 23.38 13.07 -14.59
C ASP A 46 23.36 11.92 -13.57
N VAL A 47 23.39 10.68 -14.08
CA VAL A 47 23.30 9.45 -13.30
C VAL A 47 24.50 8.55 -13.58
N HIS A 48 24.59 7.43 -12.88
CA HIS A 48 25.67 6.47 -13.08
C HIS A 48 25.15 5.11 -13.53
N THR A 49 25.91 4.43 -14.39
CA THR A 49 25.61 3.04 -14.74
C THR A 49 25.80 2.12 -13.54
N ASN A 50 25.06 1.00 -13.51
CA ASN A 50 24.97 0.02 -12.41
C ASN A 50 24.16 0.49 -11.19
N GLU A 51 23.46 1.62 -11.30
CA GLU A 51 22.47 2.07 -10.33
C GLU A 51 21.07 1.54 -10.68
N LYS A 52 20.21 1.37 -9.67
CA LYS A 52 18.80 1.06 -9.88
C LYS A 52 18.06 2.32 -10.33
N LEU A 53 17.20 2.21 -11.34
CA LEU A 53 16.42 3.34 -11.84
C LEU A 53 15.58 4.02 -10.74
N LEU A 54 14.98 3.24 -9.84
CA LEU A 54 14.22 3.82 -8.71
C LEU A 54 15.08 4.72 -7.82
N ALA A 55 16.31 4.31 -7.51
CA ALA A 55 17.21 5.10 -6.67
C ALA A 55 17.58 6.41 -7.39
N ALA A 56 17.96 6.32 -8.66
CA ALA A 56 18.31 7.48 -9.47
C ALA A 56 17.15 8.47 -9.59
N LEU A 57 15.92 7.99 -9.72
CA LEU A 57 14.73 8.85 -9.73
C LEU A 57 14.52 9.54 -8.38
N HIS A 58 14.61 8.80 -7.27
CA HIS A 58 14.44 9.35 -5.92
C HIS A 58 15.53 10.37 -5.55
N GLU A 59 16.79 10.12 -5.92
CA GLU A 59 17.91 11.05 -5.68
C GLU A 59 17.76 12.37 -6.45
N ASN A 60 16.95 12.38 -7.50
CA ASN A 60 16.66 13.55 -8.34
C ASN A 60 15.23 14.07 -8.14
N ASP A 61 14.65 13.87 -6.95
CA ASP A 61 13.34 14.37 -6.53
C ASP A 61 12.13 13.85 -7.35
N VAL A 62 12.31 12.77 -8.14
CA VAL A 62 11.21 12.10 -8.85
C VAL A 62 10.70 10.94 -8.01
N LEU A 63 9.72 11.21 -7.14
CA LEU A 63 9.19 10.26 -6.17
C LEU A 63 8.25 9.21 -6.79
N VAL A 64 8.83 8.12 -7.28
CA VAL A 64 8.06 6.93 -7.72
C VAL A 64 7.73 6.04 -6.51
N PRO A 65 6.46 5.66 -6.27
CA PRO A 65 6.08 4.91 -5.09
C PRO A 65 6.69 3.50 -5.09
N SER A 66 7.19 3.07 -3.93
CA SER A 66 7.76 1.73 -3.73
C SER A 66 7.51 1.22 -2.32
N ALA A 67 6.51 0.34 -2.16
CA ALA A 67 6.14 -0.23 -0.86
C ALA A 67 6.99 -1.45 -0.47
N CYS A 68 7.61 -2.13 -1.44
CA CYS A 68 8.39 -3.35 -1.23
C CYS A 68 9.90 -3.12 -1.05
N ALA A 69 10.34 -1.88 -0.83
CA ALA A 69 11.75 -1.50 -0.75
C ALA A 69 12.59 -2.01 -1.95
N GLY A 70 11.97 -2.05 -3.13
CA GLY A 70 12.62 -2.48 -4.36
C GLY A 70 12.86 -3.99 -4.51
N ALA A 71 12.10 -4.82 -3.79
CA ALA A 71 12.04 -6.27 -4.00
C ALA A 71 11.30 -6.69 -5.29
N GLY A 72 10.59 -5.76 -5.96
CA GLY A 72 9.83 -6.04 -7.18
C GLY A 72 8.49 -6.73 -6.94
N THR A 73 8.00 -6.79 -5.70
CA THR A 73 6.79 -7.54 -5.36
C THR A 73 5.52 -6.70 -5.29
N CYS A 74 5.61 -5.38 -5.04
CA CYS A 74 4.41 -4.53 -4.92
C CYS A 74 3.87 -4.01 -6.27
N GLY A 75 4.69 -3.96 -7.31
CA GLY A 75 4.27 -3.47 -8.63
C GLY A 75 3.91 -1.98 -8.70
N LEU A 76 4.19 -1.17 -7.67
CA LEU A 76 3.86 0.27 -7.63
C LEU A 76 4.82 1.15 -8.45
N CYS A 77 6.09 0.77 -8.54
CA CYS A 77 7.13 1.58 -9.18
C CYS A 77 7.11 1.51 -10.72
N ARG A 78 5.93 1.62 -11.32
CA ARG A 78 5.73 1.48 -12.76
C ARG A 78 6.21 2.74 -13.47
N VAL A 79 7.05 2.55 -14.47
CA VAL A 79 7.56 3.60 -15.34
C VAL A 79 7.58 3.08 -16.77
N ARG A 80 7.38 3.95 -17.75
CA ARG A 80 7.51 3.59 -19.16
C ARG A 80 8.94 3.86 -19.60
N VAL A 81 9.62 2.86 -20.13
CA VAL A 81 10.97 3.01 -20.68
C VAL A 81 10.86 3.20 -22.17
N VAL A 82 11.28 4.37 -22.64
CA VAL A 82 11.23 4.75 -24.05
C VAL A 82 12.53 4.35 -24.75
N GLU A 83 13.68 4.59 -24.11
CA GLU A 83 15.01 4.26 -24.63
C GLU A 83 15.94 3.77 -23.53
N GLY A 84 16.94 2.96 -23.87
CA GLY A 84 17.91 2.41 -22.91
C GLY A 84 17.37 1.28 -22.03
N GLY A 85 16.20 0.73 -22.37
CA GLY A 85 15.56 -0.36 -21.65
C GLY A 85 16.26 -1.71 -21.78
N MET A 86 15.97 -2.59 -20.82
CA MET A 86 16.43 -3.97 -20.78
C MET A 86 15.25 -4.92 -20.90
N ASP A 87 15.50 -6.18 -21.24
CA ASP A 87 14.46 -7.20 -21.21
C ASP A 87 13.85 -7.33 -19.81
N ALA A 88 12.53 -7.49 -19.78
CA ALA A 88 11.77 -7.63 -18.55
C ALA A 88 12.30 -8.78 -17.69
N GLN A 89 12.55 -8.49 -16.42
CA GLN A 89 13.02 -9.48 -15.46
C GLN A 89 11.88 -10.42 -15.05
N PRO A 90 12.18 -11.65 -14.56
CA PRO A 90 11.15 -12.55 -14.03
C PRO A 90 10.28 -11.93 -12.92
N THR A 91 10.86 -11.03 -12.12
CA THR A 91 10.15 -10.27 -11.08
C THR A 91 9.13 -9.31 -11.68
N GLU A 92 9.41 -8.72 -12.85
CA GLU A 92 8.48 -7.85 -13.58
C GLU A 92 7.35 -8.65 -14.22
N LEU A 93 7.65 -9.82 -14.79
CA LEU A 93 6.66 -10.73 -15.40
C LEU A 93 5.59 -11.21 -14.41
N ALA A 94 5.89 -11.19 -13.11
CA ALA A 94 4.94 -11.54 -12.05
C ALA A 94 3.93 -10.42 -11.76
N ARG A 95 4.19 -9.18 -12.19
CA ARG A 95 3.39 -7.99 -11.84
C ARG A 95 2.93 -7.15 -13.02
N LEU A 96 3.53 -7.34 -14.19
CA LEU A 96 3.19 -6.63 -15.43
C LEU A 96 2.53 -7.58 -16.43
N SER A 97 1.49 -7.10 -17.08
CA SER A 97 0.80 -7.84 -18.13
C SER A 97 1.62 -7.87 -19.43
N LYS A 98 1.28 -8.79 -20.35
CA LYS A 98 1.87 -8.78 -21.70
C LYS A 98 1.53 -7.51 -22.50
N ALA A 99 0.45 -6.81 -22.17
CA ALA A 99 0.15 -5.52 -22.78
C ALA A 99 1.11 -4.45 -22.25
N ASP A 100 1.25 -4.35 -20.92
CA ASP A 100 2.14 -3.42 -20.23
C ASP A 100 3.57 -3.51 -20.80
N LEU A 101 4.11 -4.74 -20.94
CA LEU A 101 5.45 -4.95 -21.47
C LEU A 101 5.60 -4.56 -22.93
N ARG A 102 4.55 -4.70 -23.74
CA ARG A 102 4.55 -4.24 -25.15
C ARG A 102 4.53 -2.73 -25.26
N GLU A 103 3.97 -2.05 -24.27
CA GLU A 103 3.96 -0.59 -24.14
C GLU A 103 5.25 -0.04 -23.52
N GLY A 104 6.22 -0.91 -23.19
CA GLY A 104 7.49 -0.52 -22.59
C GLY A 104 7.41 -0.24 -21.09
N MET A 105 6.38 -0.75 -20.40
CA MET A 105 6.27 -0.59 -18.95
C MET A 105 7.27 -1.49 -18.23
N HIS A 106 7.92 -0.93 -17.22
CA HIS A 106 8.87 -1.61 -16.36
C HIS A 106 8.69 -1.23 -14.89
N LEU A 107 9.27 -2.03 -14.00
CA LEU A 107 9.39 -1.70 -12.57
C LEU A 107 10.73 -1.00 -12.33
N ALA A 108 10.70 0.30 -12.03
CA ALA A 108 11.90 1.12 -11.80
C ALA A 108 12.85 0.51 -10.76
N CYS A 109 12.33 -0.23 -9.78
CA CYS A 109 13.16 -0.86 -8.76
C CYS A 109 13.95 -2.11 -9.21
N GLN A 110 13.58 -2.67 -10.37
CA GLN A 110 14.22 -3.85 -10.97
C GLN A 110 15.10 -3.47 -12.17
N VAL A 111 14.90 -2.30 -12.76
CA VAL A 111 15.71 -1.80 -13.88
C VAL A 111 17.05 -1.27 -13.38
N ILE A 112 18.12 -1.68 -14.06
CA ILE A 112 19.50 -1.20 -13.81
C ILE A 112 19.93 -0.33 -14.99
N ILE A 113 20.41 0.87 -14.71
CA ILE A 113 20.89 1.81 -15.72
C ILE A 113 22.21 1.29 -16.30
N ARG A 114 22.26 1.03 -17.62
CA ARG A 114 23.46 0.52 -18.31
C ARG A 114 24.07 1.52 -19.31
N ASN A 115 23.25 2.44 -19.80
CA ASN A 115 23.57 3.48 -20.75
C ASN A 115 22.58 4.64 -20.55
N ASP A 116 22.69 5.67 -21.39
CA ASP A 116 21.72 6.76 -21.42
C ASP A 116 20.31 6.19 -21.62
N MET A 117 19.39 6.67 -20.80
CA MET A 117 18.06 6.10 -20.66
C MET A 117 17.02 7.22 -20.70
N LYS A 118 15.91 6.95 -21.37
CA LYS A 118 14.74 7.83 -21.40
C LYS A 118 13.55 7.11 -20.83
N VAL A 119 12.92 7.72 -19.84
CA VAL A 119 11.77 7.17 -19.13
C VAL A 119 10.65 8.19 -19.09
N GLU A 120 9.44 7.68 -19.02
CA GLU A 120 8.27 8.48 -18.71
C GLU A 120 7.65 8.03 -17.39
N VAL A 121 7.40 9.02 -16.56
CA VAL A 121 6.79 8.89 -15.25
C VAL A 121 5.45 9.62 -15.31
N PRO A 122 4.33 8.97 -14.90
CA PRO A 122 3.03 9.61 -14.86
C PRO A 122 3.08 10.97 -14.13
N GLU A 123 2.50 12.02 -14.72
CA GLU A 123 2.54 13.38 -14.18
C GLU A 123 2.04 13.47 -12.72
N GLY A 124 1.06 12.64 -12.35
CA GLY A 124 0.54 12.56 -10.98
C GLY A 124 1.55 12.10 -9.94
N LEU A 125 2.69 11.53 -10.34
CA LEU A 125 3.80 11.16 -9.44
C LEU A 125 4.86 12.26 -9.32
N LEU A 126 4.92 13.19 -10.28
CA LEU A 126 5.90 14.29 -10.26
C LEU A 126 5.59 15.36 -9.20
N GLY A 127 4.35 15.41 -8.72
CA GLY A 127 3.91 16.34 -7.67
C GLY A 127 3.98 15.79 -6.25
N ALA A 128 4.42 14.54 -6.07
CA ALA A 128 4.54 13.96 -4.73
C ALA A 128 5.69 14.60 -3.96
N GLU A 129 5.47 14.89 -2.68
CA GLU A 129 6.46 15.51 -1.81
C GLU A 129 6.61 14.71 -0.51
N THR A 130 7.74 14.86 0.16
CA THR A 130 7.95 14.38 1.53
C THR A 130 7.74 15.50 2.54
N PHE A 131 6.93 15.25 3.56
CA PHE A 131 6.62 16.20 4.62
C PHE A 131 6.44 15.50 5.98
N MET A 132 6.57 16.28 7.05
CA MET A 132 6.40 15.79 8.42
C MET A 132 4.98 16.05 8.91
N CYS A 133 4.24 14.98 9.18
CA CYS A 133 2.94 15.05 9.84
C CYS A 133 3.08 14.93 11.36
N THR A 134 2.14 15.52 12.09
CA THR A 134 1.99 15.30 13.54
C THR A 134 0.80 14.39 13.80
N VAL A 135 0.94 13.38 14.66
CA VAL A 135 -0.19 12.52 15.05
C VAL A 135 -1.20 13.35 15.85
N ALA A 136 -2.38 13.56 15.25
CA ALA A 136 -3.48 14.30 15.87
C ALA A 136 -4.23 13.43 16.86
N THR A 137 -4.67 12.24 16.43
CA THR A 137 -5.37 11.27 17.27
C THR A 137 -5.04 9.85 16.83
N THR A 138 -5.22 8.91 17.75
CA THR A 138 -5.17 7.48 17.45
C THR A 138 -6.28 6.77 18.21
N ARG A 139 -6.88 5.74 17.62
CA ARG A 139 -7.83 4.86 18.34
C ARG A 139 -7.83 3.45 17.77
N PHE A 140 -8.09 2.47 18.61
CA PHE A 140 -8.35 1.10 18.15
C PHE A 140 -9.78 1.02 17.62
N LEU A 141 -9.90 0.63 16.34
CA LEU A 141 -11.17 0.34 15.69
C LEU A 141 -11.58 -1.11 15.96
N THR A 142 -10.61 -2.02 15.89
CA THR A 142 -10.76 -3.44 16.21
C THR A 142 -9.53 -3.89 17.02
N PRO A 143 -9.45 -5.16 17.49
CA PRO A 143 -8.26 -5.63 18.18
C PRO A 143 -6.96 -5.47 17.37
N LEU A 144 -7.03 -5.57 16.04
CA LEU A 144 -5.86 -5.56 15.15
C LEU A 144 -5.87 -4.44 14.11
N ILE A 145 -6.84 -3.51 14.18
CA ILE A 145 -6.94 -2.36 13.30
C ILE A 145 -6.98 -1.08 14.13
N ARG A 146 -6.08 -0.16 13.81
CA ARG A 146 -5.95 1.15 14.47
C ARG A 146 -6.20 2.26 13.45
N GLU A 147 -7.02 3.23 13.84
CA GLU A 147 -7.13 4.50 13.14
C GLU A 147 -6.02 5.43 13.62
N ILE A 148 -5.30 6.03 12.68
CA ILE A 148 -4.32 7.07 12.95
C ILE A 148 -4.70 8.28 12.11
N VAL A 149 -4.89 9.42 12.79
CA VAL A 149 -5.17 10.69 12.15
C VAL A 149 -3.90 11.54 12.25
N LEU A 150 -3.39 11.93 11.10
CA LEU A 150 -2.20 12.74 10.93
C LEU A 150 -2.61 14.16 10.56
N GLN A 151 -2.06 15.15 11.24
CA GLN A 151 -2.19 16.56 10.90
C GLN A 151 -1.04 16.95 9.97
N MET A 152 -1.37 17.43 8.77
CA MET A 152 -0.39 17.96 7.83
C MET A 152 0.11 19.36 8.27
N PRO A 153 1.31 19.76 7.85
CA PRO A 153 1.80 21.13 8.00
C PRO A 153 0.83 22.16 7.40
N ARG A 154 0.68 23.33 8.04
CA ARG A 154 -0.32 24.35 7.66
C ARG A 154 -0.07 24.99 6.29
N ASP A 155 1.18 25.03 5.87
CA ASP A 155 1.66 25.53 4.59
C ASP A 155 1.44 24.54 3.45
N ARG A 156 0.99 23.31 3.76
CA ARG A 156 0.78 22.24 2.79
C ARG A 156 -0.69 21.88 2.68
N ARG A 157 -1.17 21.84 1.45
CA ARG A 157 -2.48 21.25 1.09
C ARG A 157 -2.29 20.47 -0.20
N PRO A 158 -1.74 19.25 -0.14
CA PRO A 158 -1.67 18.41 -1.32
C PRO A 158 -3.08 18.13 -1.85
N ASP A 159 -3.19 17.95 -3.17
CA ASP A 159 -4.44 17.58 -3.82
C ASP A 159 -4.73 16.09 -3.54
N ILE A 160 -5.24 15.83 -2.33
CA ILE A 160 -5.67 14.51 -1.90
C ILE A 160 -7.01 14.22 -2.58
N VAL A 161 -6.99 13.25 -3.49
CA VAL A 161 -8.17 12.72 -4.16
C VAL A 161 -8.52 11.37 -3.54
N ALA A 162 -9.82 11.04 -3.45
CA ALA A 162 -10.23 9.74 -2.92
C ALA A 162 -9.60 8.57 -3.71
N GLY A 163 -9.15 7.54 -2.97
CA GLY A 163 -8.36 6.43 -3.52
C GLY A 163 -6.84 6.69 -3.55
N SER A 164 -6.39 7.86 -3.11
CA SER A 164 -4.96 8.11 -2.91
C SER A 164 -4.41 7.33 -1.70
N PHE A 165 -3.10 7.10 -1.70
CA PHE A 165 -2.35 6.55 -0.59
C PHE A 165 -1.14 7.41 -0.26
N VAL A 166 -0.59 7.25 0.93
CA VAL A 166 0.69 7.85 1.34
C VAL A 166 1.69 6.76 1.70
N GLN A 167 2.97 7.13 1.68
CA GLN A 167 4.03 6.29 2.22
C GLN A 167 4.50 6.85 3.56
N LEU A 168 4.52 5.99 4.59
CA LEU A 168 5.00 6.35 5.92
C LEU A 168 6.35 5.68 6.19
N THR A 169 7.29 6.44 6.73
CA THR A 169 8.65 5.97 7.00
C THR A 169 8.89 5.85 8.49
N ALA A 170 9.10 4.61 8.94
CA ALA A 170 9.56 4.32 10.29
C ALA A 170 11.08 4.50 10.36
N ARG A 171 11.56 5.37 11.25
CA ARG A 171 12.99 5.52 11.58
C ARG A 171 13.46 4.35 12.45
N PRO A 172 14.78 4.10 12.57
CA PRO A 172 15.31 3.02 13.41
C PRO A 172 14.72 3.02 14.82
N PHE A 173 14.25 1.87 15.27
CA PHE A 173 13.58 1.71 16.57
C PHE A 173 13.67 0.26 17.07
N ALA A 174 13.43 0.09 18.37
CA ALA A 174 13.19 -1.21 19.00
C ALA A 174 11.92 -1.12 19.84
N LEU A 175 11.01 -2.07 19.67
CA LEU A 175 9.68 -2.07 20.29
C LEU A 175 9.34 -3.45 20.84
N SER A 176 8.86 -3.46 22.08
CA SER A 176 8.20 -4.62 22.69
C SER A 176 6.70 -4.41 22.69
N PHE A 177 5.93 -5.43 22.28
CA PHE A 177 4.46 -5.36 22.26
C PHE A 177 3.87 -5.27 23.67
N SER A 178 4.65 -5.62 24.69
CA SER A 178 4.29 -5.39 26.11
C SER A 178 4.20 -3.92 26.49
N SER A 179 4.85 -3.02 25.73
CA SER A 179 4.80 -1.57 25.99
C SER A 179 3.65 -0.85 25.28
N LEU A 180 2.91 -1.55 24.42
CA LEU A 180 1.81 -0.97 23.66
C LEU A 180 0.58 -0.72 24.55
N ASP A 181 0.02 0.48 24.41
CA ASP A 181 -1.19 0.92 25.11
C ASP A 181 -2.42 0.34 24.40
N VAL A 182 -2.88 -0.81 24.89
CA VAL A 182 -3.99 -1.56 24.31
C VAL A 182 -5.18 -1.47 25.29
N PRO A 183 -6.37 -1.05 24.82
CA PRO A 183 -7.56 -1.00 25.66
C PRO A 183 -7.89 -2.34 26.33
N ASP A 184 -8.33 -2.32 27.58
CA ASP A 184 -8.67 -3.52 28.37
C ASP A 184 -9.65 -4.46 27.66
N ARG A 185 -10.59 -3.91 26.87
CA ARG A 185 -11.55 -4.67 26.07
C ARG A 185 -10.90 -5.59 25.01
N TYR A 186 -9.62 -5.38 24.68
CA TYR A 186 -8.85 -6.20 23.75
C TYR A 186 -7.73 -6.99 24.44
N ALA A 187 -7.68 -7.01 25.78
CA ALA A 187 -6.63 -7.69 26.53
C ALA A 187 -6.50 -9.17 26.15
N ASP A 188 -7.63 -9.88 26.02
CA ASP A 188 -7.66 -11.29 25.64
C ASP A 188 -7.07 -11.55 24.25
N ALA A 189 -7.45 -10.72 23.28
CA ALA A 189 -6.91 -10.80 21.91
C ALA A 189 -5.41 -10.50 21.85
N TRP A 190 -4.90 -9.69 22.78
CA TRP A 190 -3.49 -9.27 22.81
C TRP A 190 -2.59 -10.12 23.70
N GLY A 191 -3.13 -10.98 24.56
CA GLY A 191 -2.34 -11.75 25.53
C GLY A 191 -1.18 -12.53 24.90
N HIS A 192 -1.43 -13.23 23.79
CA HIS A 192 -0.43 -13.99 23.04
C HIS A 192 0.50 -13.11 22.18
N LEU A 193 0.16 -11.84 21.97
CA LEU A 193 0.95 -10.88 21.20
C LEU A 193 1.94 -10.11 22.07
N ARG A 194 1.69 -9.99 23.38
CA ARG A 194 2.56 -9.26 24.34
C ARG A 194 4.04 -9.68 24.31
N PRO A 195 4.41 -10.95 24.11
CA PRO A 195 5.82 -11.37 24.03
C PRO A 195 6.55 -10.99 22.73
N LEU A 196 5.84 -10.46 21.73
CA LEU A 196 6.46 -10.12 20.43
C LEU A 196 7.36 -8.89 20.55
N HIS A 197 8.44 -8.91 19.77
CA HIS A 197 9.42 -7.85 19.67
C HIS A 197 9.72 -7.56 18.21
N VAL A 198 10.01 -6.30 17.91
CA VAL A 198 10.40 -5.85 16.58
C VAL A 198 11.44 -4.77 16.70
N ALA A 199 12.43 -4.81 15.82
CA ALA A 199 13.45 -3.77 15.72
C ALA A 199 13.87 -3.59 14.27
N THR A 200 14.37 -2.41 13.96
CA THR A 200 15.01 -2.12 12.69
C THR A 200 16.09 -1.06 12.90
N ASP A 201 17.22 -1.26 12.22
CA ASP A 201 18.38 -0.36 12.28
C ASP A 201 18.40 0.62 11.09
N GLU A 202 17.50 0.43 10.13
CA GLU A 202 17.39 1.25 8.91
C GLU A 202 15.97 1.83 8.77
N PRO A 203 15.79 2.95 8.07
CA PRO A 203 14.46 3.46 7.75
C PRO A 203 13.66 2.46 6.91
N VAL A 204 12.41 2.20 7.29
CA VAL A 204 11.51 1.31 6.56
C VAL A 204 10.23 2.04 6.16
N THR A 205 9.97 2.09 4.86
CA THR A 205 8.80 2.77 4.28
C THR A 205 7.72 1.78 3.85
N ARG A 206 6.45 2.07 4.14
CA ARG A 206 5.29 1.29 3.64
C ARG A 206 4.16 2.22 3.18
N ALA A 207 3.39 1.74 2.20
CA ALA A 207 2.22 2.45 1.69
C ALA A 207 0.98 2.17 2.54
N TYR A 208 0.14 3.18 2.73
CA TYR A 208 -1.14 3.11 3.42
C TYR A 208 -2.17 3.98 2.70
N SER A 209 -3.28 3.38 2.31
CA SER A 209 -4.38 4.09 1.64
C SER A 209 -5.09 5.05 2.59
N ILE A 210 -5.46 6.20 2.04
CA ILE A 210 -6.12 7.28 2.75
C ILE A 210 -7.60 6.93 2.93
N SER A 211 -8.11 7.19 4.13
CA SER A 211 -9.49 6.93 4.57
C SER A 211 -10.19 8.25 4.94
N ASP A 212 -9.89 9.34 4.23
CA ASP A 212 -10.39 10.67 4.58
C ASP A 212 -11.85 10.87 4.20
N ARG A 213 -12.55 11.67 4.99
CA ARG A 213 -13.79 12.32 4.57
C ARG A 213 -13.49 13.72 4.03
N PRO A 214 -14.43 14.36 3.29
CA PRO A 214 -14.27 15.75 2.86
C PRO A 214 -13.87 16.71 4.01
N GLU A 215 -14.49 16.57 5.18
CA GLU A 215 -14.18 17.37 6.38
C GLU A 215 -12.78 17.11 6.98
N ASP A 216 -12.19 15.93 6.73
CA ASP A 216 -10.84 15.61 7.16
C ASP A 216 -9.82 16.33 6.26
N ILE A 217 -10.06 16.30 4.94
CA ILE A 217 -9.26 17.02 3.93
C ILE A 217 -9.30 18.54 4.17
N GLU A 218 -10.50 19.11 4.40
CA GLU A 218 -10.66 20.54 4.71
C GLU A 218 -9.86 20.96 5.95
N ALA A 219 -9.87 20.11 6.98
CA ALA A 219 -9.08 20.28 8.20
C ALA A 219 -7.57 20.01 8.02
N GLY A 220 -7.12 19.60 6.83
CA GLY A 220 -5.72 19.25 6.55
C GLY A 220 -5.26 18.00 7.30
N ARG A 221 -6.15 17.03 7.47
CA ARG A 221 -5.90 15.74 8.13
C ARG A 221 -5.80 14.62 7.10
N ILE A 222 -4.98 13.62 7.43
CA ILE A 222 -4.90 12.33 6.73
C ILE A 222 -5.29 11.24 7.73
N VAL A 223 -6.32 10.48 7.42
CA VAL A 223 -6.88 9.40 8.22
C VAL A 223 -6.47 8.08 7.59
N LEU A 224 -5.90 7.19 8.41
CA LEU A 224 -5.39 5.90 7.96
C LEU A 224 -5.96 4.76 8.81
N ASN A 225 -6.26 3.63 8.18
CA ASN A 225 -6.63 2.40 8.87
C ASN A 225 -5.50 1.37 8.78
N ILE A 226 -4.81 1.17 9.90
CA ILE A 226 -3.60 0.35 9.95
C ILE A 226 -3.93 -1.02 10.52
N ARG A 227 -3.70 -2.07 9.74
CA ARG A 227 -3.74 -3.44 10.23
C ARG A 227 -2.38 -3.81 10.82
N LEU A 228 -2.38 -4.39 12.02
CA LEU A 228 -1.18 -4.96 12.60
C LEU A 228 -0.76 -6.22 11.80
N ALA A 229 0.39 -6.18 11.14
CA ALA A 229 0.93 -7.34 10.45
C ALA A 229 1.60 -8.27 11.48
N LEU A 230 0.91 -9.35 11.80
CA LEU A 230 1.41 -10.39 12.70
C LEU A 230 2.36 -11.35 11.97
N PRO A 231 3.22 -12.08 12.72
CA PRO A 231 4.01 -13.17 12.16
C PRO A 231 3.17 -14.13 11.33
N SER A 232 3.70 -14.56 10.17
CA SER A 232 3.04 -15.60 9.38
C SER A 232 2.96 -16.90 10.19
N PRO A 233 1.80 -17.55 10.28
CA PRO A 233 1.66 -18.83 10.97
C PRO A 233 2.42 -19.96 10.26
N ASP A 234 2.67 -19.81 8.95
CA ASP A 234 3.32 -20.83 8.11
C ASP A 234 4.85 -20.82 8.25
N VAL A 235 5.42 -19.76 8.82
CA VAL A 235 6.86 -19.56 8.93
C VAL A 235 7.24 -19.45 10.40
N ALA A 236 7.77 -20.55 10.94
CA ALA A 236 8.23 -20.61 12.32
C ALA A 236 9.27 -19.52 12.62
N GLY A 237 8.99 -18.69 13.63
CA GLY A 237 9.88 -17.59 14.02
C GLY A 237 9.84 -16.37 13.10
N ALA A 238 8.86 -16.25 12.21
CA ALA A 238 8.68 -15.04 11.41
C ALA A 238 8.56 -13.79 12.32
N PRO A 239 9.23 -12.68 11.98
CA PRO A 239 9.08 -11.46 12.73
C PRO A 239 7.71 -10.82 12.46
N PRO A 240 7.17 -10.03 13.41
CA PRO A 240 6.03 -9.16 13.14
C PRO A 240 6.42 -8.06 12.14
N GLY A 241 5.41 -7.44 11.51
CA GLY A 241 5.65 -6.38 10.54
C GLY A 241 6.20 -5.11 11.18
N VAL A 242 7.31 -4.60 10.65
CA VAL A 242 8.07 -3.45 11.18
C VAL A 242 7.21 -2.18 11.27
N VAL A 243 6.73 -1.68 10.14
CA VAL A 243 6.05 -0.37 10.09
C VAL A 243 4.69 -0.40 10.77
N SER A 244 3.90 -1.46 10.59
CA SER A 244 2.61 -1.58 11.30
C SER A 244 2.79 -1.63 12.82
N SER A 245 3.83 -2.30 13.33
CA SER A 245 4.11 -2.34 14.77
C SER A 245 4.52 -0.97 15.31
N TRP A 246 5.37 -0.24 14.58
CA TRP A 246 5.73 1.14 14.91
C TRP A 246 4.50 2.06 14.93
N LEU A 247 3.63 1.98 13.93
CA LEU A 247 2.38 2.76 13.87
C LEU A 247 1.45 2.45 15.05
N PHE A 248 1.43 1.21 15.55
CA PHE A 248 0.69 0.85 16.76
C PHE A 248 1.30 1.41 18.05
N SER A 249 2.57 1.83 18.03
CA SER A 249 3.23 2.47 19.17
C SER A 249 3.02 3.99 19.24
N LEU A 250 2.64 4.62 18.12
CA LEU A 250 2.49 6.07 18.03
C LEU A 250 1.46 6.63 19.02
N LYS A 251 1.71 7.83 19.51
CA LYS A 251 0.87 8.61 20.40
C LYS A 251 0.62 9.99 19.81
N GLN A 252 -0.39 10.68 20.33
CA GLN A 252 -0.67 12.05 19.96
C GLN A 252 0.57 12.94 20.17
N GLY A 253 0.89 13.75 19.16
CA GLY A 253 2.07 14.63 19.15
C GLY A 253 3.31 14.05 18.47
N ASP A 254 3.37 12.73 18.24
CA ASP A 254 4.49 12.11 17.55
C ASP A 254 4.61 12.62 16.10
N GLN A 255 5.84 12.62 15.58
CA GLN A 255 6.13 13.06 14.22
C GLN A 255 6.25 11.86 13.27
N VAL A 256 5.60 11.95 12.12
CA VAL A 256 5.53 10.89 11.11
C VAL A 256 5.98 11.45 9.76
N GLU A 257 7.08 10.93 9.24
CA GLU A 257 7.56 11.26 7.90
C GLU A 257 6.63 10.61 6.86
N THR A 258 6.05 11.43 6.00
CA THR A 258 4.99 11.06 5.06
C THR A 258 5.39 11.53 3.67
N SER A 259 5.27 10.65 2.68
CA SER A 259 5.45 11.00 1.26
C SER A 259 4.17 10.74 0.47
N GLY A 260 3.87 11.59 -0.50
CA GLY A 260 2.70 11.49 -1.37
C GLY A 260 1.93 12.81 -1.48
N PRO A 261 0.61 12.77 -1.74
CA PRO A 261 -0.20 11.59 -2.01
C PRO A 261 0.20 10.91 -3.34
N PHE A 262 -0.02 9.61 -3.41
CA PHE A 262 0.15 8.77 -4.58
C PHE A 262 -1.19 8.12 -4.94
N GLY A 263 -1.27 7.48 -6.11
CA GLY A 263 -2.39 6.62 -6.48
C GLY A 263 -3.10 7.04 -7.75
N SER A 264 -3.49 6.04 -8.53
CA SER A 264 -4.21 6.19 -9.81
C SER A 264 -5.64 5.66 -9.75
N VAL A 265 -5.99 4.93 -8.69
CA VAL A 265 -7.33 4.34 -8.53
C VAL A 265 -8.25 5.43 -8.00
N ARG A 266 -9.15 5.90 -8.86
CA ARG A 266 -10.11 6.96 -8.58
C ARG A 266 -11.47 6.56 -9.12
N VAL A 267 -12.52 7.14 -8.55
CA VAL A 267 -13.86 7.02 -9.14
C VAL A 267 -13.86 7.68 -10.51
N GLN A 268 -14.38 6.98 -11.51
CA GLN A 268 -14.43 7.49 -12.89
C GLN A 268 -15.56 8.50 -13.04
N ASP A 269 -15.29 9.53 -13.86
CA ASP A 269 -16.27 10.56 -14.21
C ASP A 269 -17.23 10.05 -15.30
N THR A 270 -18.17 9.20 -14.86
CA THR A 270 -19.22 8.59 -15.70
C THR A 270 -20.54 8.56 -14.93
N ASP A 271 -21.62 8.10 -15.58
CA ASP A 271 -22.94 7.91 -14.96
C ASP A 271 -23.24 6.44 -14.58
N ARG A 272 -22.24 5.55 -14.63
CA ARG A 272 -22.45 4.10 -14.40
C ARG A 272 -22.75 3.78 -12.95
N GLU A 273 -23.44 2.68 -12.69
CA GLU A 273 -23.61 2.16 -11.32
C GLU A 273 -22.24 1.82 -10.70
N MET A 274 -22.04 2.19 -9.43
CA MET A 274 -20.81 1.90 -8.69
C MET A 274 -21.01 0.73 -7.73
N VAL A 275 -20.14 -0.27 -7.81
CA VAL A 275 -20.14 -1.43 -6.93
C VAL A 275 -18.81 -1.50 -6.18
N PHE A 276 -18.84 -1.21 -4.89
CA PHE A 276 -17.70 -1.27 -4.00
C PHE A 276 -17.66 -2.65 -3.32
N ILE A 277 -16.52 -3.33 -3.35
CA ILE A 277 -16.34 -4.61 -2.65
C ILE A 277 -15.06 -4.57 -1.83
N GLY A 278 -15.23 -4.62 -0.51
CA GLY A 278 -14.17 -4.38 0.46
C GLY A 278 -13.96 -5.51 1.46
N GLY A 279 -12.77 -5.58 2.05
CA GLY A 279 -12.51 -6.46 3.19
C GLY A 279 -11.33 -6.00 4.06
N GLY A 280 -11.48 -6.15 5.38
CA GLY A 280 -10.46 -5.73 6.35
C GLY A 280 -10.10 -4.24 6.21
N VAL A 281 -8.81 -3.92 6.16
CA VAL A 281 -8.37 -2.52 5.96
C VAL A 281 -8.60 -1.97 4.55
N GLY A 282 -9.09 -2.79 3.62
CA GLY A 282 -9.60 -2.30 2.34
C GLY A 282 -10.81 -1.36 2.49
N MET A 283 -11.36 -1.25 3.70
CA MET A 283 -12.29 -0.18 4.06
C MET A 283 -11.73 1.22 3.77
N ALA A 284 -10.43 1.45 3.95
CA ALA A 284 -9.84 2.79 3.88
C ALA A 284 -10.09 3.52 2.54
N PRO A 285 -9.60 3.01 1.38
CA PRO A 285 -9.79 3.70 0.11
C PRO A 285 -11.27 3.74 -0.31
N LEU A 286 -12.04 2.68 -0.02
CA LEU A 286 -13.45 2.61 -0.38
C LEU A 286 -14.28 3.61 0.41
N ARG A 287 -14.01 3.78 1.71
CA ARG A 287 -14.62 4.80 2.56
C ARG A 287 -14.35 6.19 1.99
N ALA A 288 -13.10 6.50 1.62
CA ALA A 288 -12.78 7.80 1.04
C ALA A 288 -13.56 8.06 -0.26
N MET A 289 -13.64 7.08 -1.17
CA MET A 289 -14.38 7.20 -2.42
C MET A 289 -15.88 7.39 -2.19
N ILE A 290 -16.48 6.59 -1.30
CA ILE A 290 -17.93 6.67 -1.00
C ILE A 290 -18.26 8.05 -0.40
N HIS A 291 -17.49 8.53 0.58
CA HIS A 291 -17.72 9.85 1.16
C HIS A 291 -17.52 10.98 0.15
N GLU A 292 -16.52 10.91 -0.71
CA GLU A 292 -16.32 11.90 -1.78
C GLU A 292 -17.53 11.96 -2.71
N GLN A 293 -18.02 10.80 -3.17
CA GLN A 293 -19.14 10.74 -4.10
C GLN A 293 -20.45 11.21 -3.46
N LEU A 294 -20.76 10.79 -2.24
CA LEU A 294 -22.02 11.14 -1.58
C LEU A 294 -22.05 12.56 -1.02
N GLN A 295 -20.94 13.06 -0.50
CA GLN A 295 -20.92 14.31 0.28
C GLN A 295 -20.28 15.49 -0.45
N ARG A 296 -19.23 15.25 -1.25
CA ARG A 296 -18.52 16.32 -1.97
C ARG A 296 -19.06 16.50 -3.39
N VAL A 297 -19.18 15.41 -4.14
CA VAL A 297 -19.74 15.42 -5.50
C VAL A 297 -21.27 15.54 -5.45
N GLY A 298 -21.91 14.85 -4.50
CA GLY A 298 -23.36 14.77 -4.44
C GLY A 298 -23.93 13.92 -5.58
N SER A 299 -23.27 12.80 -5.87
CA SER A 299 -23.63 11.90 -6.96
C SER A 299 -25.00 11.25 -6.72
N ASP A 300 -25.82 11.23 -7.76
CA ASP A 300 -27.11 10.52 -7.80
C ASP A 300 -26.97 9.09 -8.38
N ARG A 301 -25.74 8.67 -8.73
CA ARG A 301 -25.46 7.32 -9.25
C ARG A 301 -25.85 6.28 -8.20
N LYS A 302 -26.37 5.15 -8.64
CA LYS A 302 -26.59 4.01 -7.75
C LYS A 302 -25.25 3.49 -7.25
N MET A 303 -25.13 3.33 -5.94
CA MET A 303 -23.91 2.92 -5.26
C MET A 303 -24.23 1.76 -4.31
N THR A 304 -23.50 0.66 -4.41
CA THR A 304 -23.62 -0.46 -3.47
C THR A 304 -22.26 -0.78 -2.85
N PHE A 305 -22.22 -1.04 -1.54
CA PHE A 305 -20.99 -1.42 -0.85
C PHE A 305 -21.11 -2.76 -0.13
N TRP A 306 -20.33 -3.74 -0.57
CA TRP A 306 -20.26 -5.08 -0.01
C TRP A 306 -19.00 -5.20 0.84
N TYR A 307 -19.13 -5.37 2.15
CA TYR A 307 -17.99 -5.41 3.07
C TYR A 307 -17.87 -6.77 3.77
N GLY A 308 -16.75 -7.45 3.54
CA GLY A 308 -16.41 -8.71 4.19
C GLY A 308 -15.59 -8.51 5.46
N ALA A 309 -16.06 -9.10 6.57
CA ALA A 309 -15.30 -9.21 7.81
C ALA A 309 -15.36 -10.65 8.36
N ARG A 310 -14.46 -11.01 9.26
CA ARG A 310 -14.48 -12.35 9.86
C ARG A 310 -15.64 -12.48 10.86
N SER A 311 -15.70 -11.57 11.82
CA SER A 311 -16.72 -11.54 12.88
C SER A 311 -17.10 -10.09 13.20
N ARG A 312 -18.10 -9.90 14.06
CA ARG A 312 -18.57 -8.55 14.44
C ARG A 312 -17.48 -7.71 15.10
N ALA A 313 -16.55 -8.34 15.82
CA ALA A 313 -15.43 -7.66 16.48
C ALA A 313 -14.42 -7.03 15.49
N GLU A 314 -14.44 -7.45 14.22
CA GLU A 314 -13.60 -6.91 13.15
C GLU A 314 -14.33 -5.89 12.27
N LEU A 315 -15.61 -5.62 12.54
CA LEU A 315 -16.40 -4.61 11.86
C LEU A 315 -16.18 -3.24 12.50
N PHE A 316 -15.90 -2.23 11.68
CA PHE A 316 -15.70 -0.85 12.11
C PHE A 316 -16.34 0.11 11.10
N TYR A 317 -16.65 1.33 11.55
CA TYR A 317 -17.43 2.33 10.82
C TYR A 317 -18.86 1.91 10.44
N ALA A 318 -19.41 0.85 11.01
CA ALA A 318 -20.78 0.40 10.69
C ALA A 318 -21.82 1.50 10.90
N ASP A 319 -21.82 2.12 12.09
CA ASP A 319 -22.73 3.23 12.40
C ASP A 319 -22.62 4.41 11.42
N GLU A 320 -21.44 4.60 10.84
CA GLU A 320 -21.21 5.66 9.85
C GLU A 320 -21.82 5.31 8.49
N PHE A 321 -21.64 4.08 8.00
CA PHE A 321 -22.25 3.64 6.74
C PHE A 321 -23.76 3.46 6.87
N ASP A 322 -24.27 3.04 8.02
CA ASP A 322 -25.70 3.01 8.31
C ASP A 322 -26.30 4.42 8.19
N ALA A 323 -25.65 5.43 8.79
CA ALA A 323 -26.09 6.83 8.66
C ALA A 323 -25.99 7.36 7.22
N LEU A 324 -25.01 6.91 6.42
CA LEU A 324 -24.93 7.25 5.01
C LEU A 324 -26.08 6.65 4.21
N ALA A 325 -26.39 5.36 4.41
CA ALA A 325 -27.48 4.66 3.73
C ALA A 325 -28.85 5.24 4.09
N GLU A 326 -29.06 5.64 5.36
CA GLU A 326 -30.28 6.34 5.78
C GLU A 326 -30.45 7.71 5.10
N LYS A 327 -29.33 8.43 4.89
CA LYS A 327 -29.34 9.79 4.34
C LYS A 327 -29.42 9.82 2.80
N HIS A 328 -28.86 8.81 2.13
CA HIS A 328 -28.69 8.78 0.68
C HIS A 328 -29.44 7.60 0.06
N PRO A 329 -30.61 7.82 -0.57
CA PRO A 329 -31.45 6.73 -1.09
C PRO A 329 -30.83 5.97 -2.27
N ASN A 330 -29.78 6.52 -2.88
CA ASN A 330 -29.01 5.89 -3.95
C ASN A 330 -27.82 5.05 -3.44
N PHE A 331 -27.60 4.99 -2.12
CA PHE A 331 -26.53 4.22 -1.50
C PHE A 331 -27.09 3.11 -0.61
N ASP A 332 -26.61 1.89 -0.83
CA ASP A 332 -26.86 0.75 0.05
C ASP A 332 -25.55 0.07 0.42
N TRP A 333 -25.50 -0.56 1.59
CA TRP A 333 -24.34 -1.32 2.00
C TRP A 333 -24.72 -2.58 2.76
N THR A 334 -23.95 -3.64 2.55
CA THR A 334 -24.19 -4.95 3.16
C THR A 334 -22.91 -5.51 3.75
N VAL A 335 -22.96 -5.85 5.03
CA VAL A 335 -21.88 -6.54 5.73
C VAL A 335 -22.07 -8.05 5.61
N VAL A 336 -20.97 -8.75 5.32
CA VAL A 336 -20.92 -10.20 5.23
C VAL A 336 -19.89 -10.73 6.23
N LEU A 337 -20.33 -11.58 7.15
CA LEU A 337 -19.45 -12.22 8.13
C LEU A 337 -19.10 -13.64 7.72
N SER A 338 -17.81 -13.94 7.55
CA SER A 338 -17.36 -15.28 7.12
C SER A 338 -17.33 -16.31 8.25
N ALA A 339 -17.14 -15.86 9.50
CA ALA A 339 -17.13 -16.69 10.69
C ALA A 339 -17.64 -15.89 11.91
N PRO A 340 -18.95 -15.60 12.00
CA PRO A 340 -19.54 -14.95 13.17
C PRO A 340 -19.16 -15.68 14.45
N ALA A 341 -18.74 -14.95 15.48
CA ALA A 341 -18.35 -15.55 16.75
C ALA A 341 -19.60 -15.99 17.55
N PRO A 342 -19.49 -17.05 18.37
CA PRO A 342 -20.55 -17.37 19.32
C PRO A 342 -20.83 -16.17 20.24
N GLY A 343 -22.04 -15.60 20.16
CA GLY A 343 -22.44 -14.41 20.91
C GLY A 343 -22.54 -13.11 20.10
N ASP A 344 -22.18 -13.11 18.81
CA ASP A 344 -22.33 -11.93 17.93
C ASP A 344 -23.80 -11.57 17.64
N ASP A 345 -24.73 -12.50 17.89
CA ASP A 345 -26.17 -12.44 17.53
C ASP A 345 -26.39 -11.90 16.10
N TRP A 346 -25.57 -12.40 15.17
CA TRP A 346 -25.55 -11.92 13.80
C TRP A 346 -26.72 -12.50 13.00
N GLN A 347 -27.61 -11.61 12.53
CA GLN A 347 -28.77 -11.96 11.70
C GLN A 347 -28.60 -11.54 10.22
N GLY A 348 -27.44 -10.96 9.88
CA GLY A 348 -27.12 -10.53 8.52
C GLY A 348 -26.52 -11.64 7.66
N GLU A 349 -25.94 -11.24 6.53
CA GLU A 349 -25.38 -12.18 5.56
C GLU A 349 -24.14 -12.90 6.12
N THR A 350 -23.97 -14.17 5.74
CA THR A 350 -22.84 -15.01 6.16
C THR A 350 -22.17 -15.68 4.97
N GLY A 351 -20.87 -15.94 5.09
CA GLY A 351 -20.05 -16.53 4.03
C GLY A 351 -18.99 -15.57 3.49
N PHE A 352 -18.61 -15.73 2.22
CA PHE A 352 -17.63 -14.86 1.59
C PHE A 352 -18.31 -13.73 0.82
N VAL A 353 -17.77 -12.51 0.93
CA VAL A 353 -18.38 -11.30 0.37
C VAL A 353 -18.65 -11.41 -1.14
N HIS A 354 -17.75 -12.01 -1.92
CA HIS A 354 -17.95 -12.20 -3.36
C HIS A 354 -19.17 -13.09 -3.66
N ALA A 355 -19.34 -14.19 -2.92
CA ALA A 355 -20.45 -15.12 -3.14
C ALA A 355 -21.80 -14.49 -2.79
N VAL A 356 -21.85 -13.70 -1.72
CA VAL A 356 -23.07 -12.98 -1.34
C VAL A 356 -23.38 -11.85 -2.32
N ALA A 357 -22.38 -11.06 -2.72
CA ALA A 357 -22.56 -10.00 -3.73
C ALA A 357 -23.04 -10.58 -5.07
N TRP A 358 -22.53 -11.76 -5.45
CA TRP A 358 -23.04 -12.50 -6.61
C TRP A 358 -24.51 -12.86 -6.45
N GLU A 359 -24.87 -13.62 -5.42
CA GLU A 359 -26.21 -14.15 -5.25
C GLU A 359 -27.28 -13.07 -5.01
N LYS A 360 -26.94 -11.97 -4.35
CA LYS A 360 -27.89 -10.92 -3.95
C LYS A 360 -28.00 -9.76 -4.93
N HIS A 361 -27.03 -9.59 -5.82
CA HIS A 361 -26.94 -8.41 -6.65
C HIS A 361 -26.55 -8.73 -8.09
N LEU A 362 -25.37 -9.32 -8.32
CA LEU A 362 -24.83 -9.43 -9.68
C LEU A 362 -25.53 -10.49 -10.53
N LYS A 363 -25.96 -11.60 -9.95
CA LYS A 363 -26.58 -12.73 -10.65
C LYS A 363 -27.89 -12.37 -11.36
N GLU A 364 -28.66 -11.46 -10.76
CA GLU A 364 -29.93 -10.98 -11.30
C GLU A 364 -29.82 -9.58 -11.92
N HIS A 365 -28.61 -9.00 -11.95
CA HIS A 365 -28.39 -7.69 -12.53
C HIS A 365 -28.59 -7.75 -14.05
N PRO A 366 -29.33 -6.81 -14.67
CA PRO A 366 -29.62 -6.86 -16.11
C PRO A 366 -28.41 -6.60 -17.00
N ALA A 367 -27.41 -5.88 -16.50
CA ALA A 367 -26.18 -5.53 -17.23
C ALA A 367 -24.99 -5.31 -16.25
N PRO A 368 -24.50 -6.35 -15.55
CA PRO A 368 -23.38 -6.24 -14.62
C PRO A 368 -22.08 -5.71 -15.28
N GLU A 369 -21.91 -5.91 -16.58
CA GLU A 369 -20.78 -5.43 -17.39
C GLU A 369 -20.76 -3.90 -17.58
N GLU A 370 -21.91 -3.23 -17.38
CA GLU A 370 -22.02 -1.77 -17.46
C GLU A 370 -21.80 -1.08 -16.11
N CYS A 371 -21.51 -1.83 -15.04
CA CYS A 371 -21.16 -1.29 -13.73
C CYS A 371 -19.65 -1.01 -13.63
N GLU A 372 -19.28 -0.12 -12.72
CA GLU A 372 -17.89 0.13 -12.33
C GLU A 372 -17.61 -0.48 -10.97
N TYR A 373 -16.54 -1.27 -10.87
CA TYR A 373 -16.21 -2.05 -9.68
C TYR A 373 -14.98 -1.48 -8.99
N TYR A 374 -15.12 -1.14 -7.71
CA TYR A 374 -14.06 -0.60 -6.88
C TYR A 374 -13.71 -1.59 -5.78
N LEU A 375 -12.51 -2.17 -5.86
CA LEU A 375 -12.10 -3.32 -5.06
C LEU A 375 -10.92 -2.96 -4.15
N CYS A 376 -11.01 -3.35 -2.88
CA CYS A 376 -9.84 -3.30 -2.00
C CYS A 376 -9.96 -4.28 -0.84
N GLY A 377 -8.92 -5.09 -0.60
CA GLY A 377 -8.92 -6.03 0.53
C GLY A 377 -7.87 -7.13 0.41
N PRO A 378 -8.04 -8.24 1.16
CA PRO A 378 -7.06 -9.33 1.18
C PRO A 378 -6.86 -9.99 -0.19
N PRO A 379 -5.66 -10.49 -0.53
CA PRO A 379 -5.35 -11.07 -1.85
C PRO A 379 -6.33 -12.17 -2.29
N LEU A 380 -6.71 -13.08 -1.39
CA LEU A 380 -7.66 -14.16 -1.71
C LEU A 380 -9.07 -13.62 -2.00
N MET A 381 -9.47 -12.54 -1.33
CA MET A 381 -10.76 -11.90 -1.60
C MET A 381 -10.74 -11.25 -2.99
N ILE A 382 -9.70 -10.47 -3.30
CA ILE A 382 -9.54 -9.81 -4.59
C ILE A 382 -9.53 -10.84 -5.72
N GLN A 383 -8.76 -11.92 -5.59
CA GLN A 383 -8.73 -13.00 -6.59
C GLN A 383 -10.11 -13.62 -6.83
N ALA A 384 -10.86 -13.90 -5.76
CA ALA A 384 -12.21 -14.48 -5.88
C ALA A 384 -13.20 -13.50 -6.53
N VAL A 385 -13.13 -12.21 -6.20
CA VAL A 385 -13.97 -11.18 -6.81
C VAL A 385 -13.61 -10.99 -8.29
N LEU A 386 -12.32 -10.95 -8.65
CA LEU A 386 -11.90 -10.83 -10.04
C LEU A 386 -12.39 -12.01 -10.90
N ALA A 387 -12.29 -13.25 -10.39
CA ALA A 387 -12.81 -14.41 -11.09
C ALA A 387 -14.34 -14.35 -11.26
N MET A 388 -15.06 -13.93 -10.20
CA MET A 388 -16.51 -13.74 -10.27
C MET A 388 -16.92 -12.68 -11.30
N LEU A 389 -16.19 -11.56 -11.38
CA LEU A 389 -16.48 -10.49 -12.35
C LEU A 389 -16.13 -10.91 -13.78
N GLU A 390 -15.08 -11.70 -13.98
CA GLU A 390 -14.75 -12.31 -15.27
C GLU A 390 -15.85 -13.26 -15.74
N ASP A 391 -16.36 -14.12 -14.86
CA ASP A 391 -17.50 -15.01 -15.14
C ASP A 391 -18.79 -14.22 -15.45
N ALA A 392 -18.93 -13.01 -14.89
CA ALA A 392 -20.02 -12.08 -15.16
C ALA A 392 -19.87 -11.30 -16.48
N GLY A 393 -18.74 -11.45 -17.20
CA GLY A 393 -18.46 -10.75 -18.45
C GLY A 393 -17.96 -9.31 -18.28
N VAL A 394 -17.53 -8.91 -17.09
CA VAL A 394 -17.03 -7.56 -16.81
C VAL A 394 -15.63 -7.37 -17.40
N GLU A 395 -15.46 -6.33 -18.21
CA GLU A 395 -14.15 -6.00 -18.79
C GLU A 395 -13.20 -5.37 -17.75
N ARG A 396 -11.89 -5.57 -17.95
CA ARG A 396 -10.88 -5.09 -16.98
C ARG A 396 -10.81 -3.58 -16.84
N ASP A 397 -11.21 -2.82 -17.85
CA ASP A 397 -11.26 -1.35 -17.80
C ASP A 397 -12.41 -0.82 -16.91
N ARG A 398 -13.31 -1.72 -16.46
CA ARG A 398 -14.37 -1.43 -15.47
C ARG A 398 -14.00 -1.81 -14.04
N ILE A 399 -12.81 -2.41 -13.83
CA ILE A 399 -12.40 -2.93 -12.53
C ILE A 399 -11.21 -2.11 -11.99
N PHE A 400 -11.47 -1.39 -10.90
CA PHE A 400 -10.53 -0.50 -10.23
C PHE A 400 -10.13 -1.13 -8.90
N ASN A 401 -8.95 -1.75 -8.87
CA ASN A 401 -8.44 -2.49 -7.71
C ASN A 401 -7.24 -1.80 -7.07
N ASP A 402 -7.35 -1.47 -5.79
CA ASP A 402 -6.23 -1.04 -4.96
C ASP A 402 -5.58 -2.26 -4.28
N ASP A 403 -4.52 -2.81 -4.90
CA ASP A 403 -3.76 -3.97 -4.42
C ASP A 403 -2.61 -3.52 -3.50
N PHE A 404 -2.69 -3.90 -2.22
CA PHE A 404 -1.65 -3.62 -1.23
C PHE A 404 -0.33 -4.38 -1.45
N GLY A 405 -0.26 -5.28 -2.44
CA GLY A 405 0.97 -5.91 -2.89
C GLY A 405 1.56 -6.92 -1.89
N VAL A 406 0.70 -7.53 -1.06
CA VAL A 406 1.06 -8.51 -0.02
C VAL A 406 0.81 -9.93 -0.49
#